data_AF-H0GFX5-F1
#
_entry.id   AF-H0GFX5-F1
#
_cell.length_a   1.000
_cell.length_b   1.000
_cell.length_c   1.000
_cell.angle_alpha   90.00
_cell.angle_beta   90.00
_cell.angle_gamma   90.00
#
_symmetry.space_group_name_H-M   'P 1'
#
loop_
_entity.id
_entity.type
_entity.pdbx_description
1 polymer ?
#
loop_
_entity_poly.entity_id
_entity_poly.type
_entity_poly.pdbx_seq_one_letter_code
_entity_poly.pdbx_strand_id
1 'polypeptide(L)'
;MYKRVISISGLLKTGVKRFSSVYCKTTINNKFTFATTNSQIRKMSSVTGFYIPPISFFGEGALEETADYIKNKDYKKALIVTDPGIAAIGLSGRVQKMLEERGLNVAIYDKTQPNPNIANVTAGLKVLKEQNSEIVVSIGGGSAHDNAKAIALLATNGGEIGDYEGVNQSKKAALPLFAINTTAGTASEMTRFTIISNEEKKIKMAIIDNNVTPAVAVNDPSTMFGLPPALTAATGLDALTHCIEAYVSTASNPITDACALKGIDLINESLVAAYKDGKDKKARTDMCYAEYLAGMAFNNASLGYVHALAHQLGGFYHLPHGVCNAVLLPHVQEANMQCPKAKKRLGEIALHCGASQEDPEETIKALHVLNRTMNIPRNLKDLGVKTEDFDILAEHAMHDACHLTNPVQFTKEQVVAIIKKAYEY
;
A
#
# COMPACT_ATOMS: atom_id res chain seq x y z
N MET A 1 63.75 27.02 -5.45
CA MET A 1 62.91 27.63 -6.50
C MET A 1 61.52 27.90 -5.92
N TYR A 2 61.25 29.18 -5.66
CA TYR A 2 59.98 29.74 -5.16
C TYR A 2 59.11 30.20 -6.34
N LYS A 3 57.78 30.09 -6.22
CA LYS A 3 56.70 30.90 -6.86
C LYS A 3 55.37 30.31 -6.33
N ARG A 4 54.52 30.91 -5.46
CA ARG A 4 53.96 32.26 -5.24
C ARG A 4 53.10 32.81 -6.40
N VAL A 5 51.77 32.83 -6.21
CA VAL A 5 50.77 33.79 -6.76
C VAL A 5 49.55 33.75 -5.80
N ILE A 6 49.36 34.70 -4.88
CA ILE A 6 48.75 36.06 -4.96
C ILE A 6 47.20 36.04 -5.08
N SER A 7 46.54 36.57 -4.04
CA SER A 7 45.14 37.00 -4.02
C SER A 7 45.02 38.43 -4.55
N ILE A 8 43.94 38.79 -5.27
CA ILE A 8 43.48 40.17 -5.39
C ILE A 8 41.94 40.20 -5.45
N SER A 9 41.37 40.97 -4.53
CA SER A 9 40.00 41.49 -4.50
C SER A 9 39.85 42.72 -5.40
N GLY A 10 38.66 42.95 -5.99
CA GLY A 10 38.35 44.23 -6.64
C GLY A 10 37.07 44.24 -7.48
N LEU A 11 36.06 44.98 -7.01
CA LEU A 11 34.78 45.29 -7.67
C LEU A 11 34.94 46.17 -8.94
N LEU A 12 33.95 46.10 -9.86
CA LEU A 12 33.20 47.20 -10.51
C LEU A 12 32.25 46.59 -11.57
N LYS A 13 30.92 46.56 -11.36
CA LYS A 13 29.87 47.55 -11.69
C LYS A 13 29.31 47.49 -13.14
N THR A 14 27.96 47.58 -13.17
CA THR A 14 26.99 48.05 -14.17
C THR A 14 26.46 47.13 -15.29
N GLY A 15 25.12 47.19 -15.46
CA GLY A 15 24.41 46.62 -16.61
C GLY A 15 22.90 46.41 -16.43
N VAL A 16 22.12 47.48 -16.14
CA VAL A 16 20.64 47.46 -16.18
C VAL A 16 20.16 47.68 -17.61
N LYS A 17 19.20 46.89 -18.11
CA LYS A 17 18.29 47.29 -19.20
C LYS A 17 16.85 46.86 -18.92
N ARG A 18 15.96 47.86 -18.95
CA ARG A 18 14.48 47.83 -18.88
C ARG A 18 13.92 47.97 -20.30
N PHE A 19 12.83 47.26 -20.63
CA PHE A 19 11.83 47.61 -21.66
C PHE A 19 10.48 47.01 -21.18
N SER A 20 9.63 47.78 -20.50
CA SER A 20 8.52 48.63 -20.99
C SER A 20 7.31 47.85 -21.53
N SER A 21 6.23 47.85 -20.74
CA SER A 21 4.91 47.33 -21.06
C SER A 21 4.19 48.19 -22.10
N VAL A 22 3.44 47.57 -23.01
CA VAL A 22 2.38 48.21 -23.79
C VAL A 22 1.06 47.58 -23.38
N TYR A 23 0.22 48.36 -22.72
CA TYR A 23 -1.18 48.03 -22.41
C TYR A 23 -2.04 48.47 -23.60
N CYS A 24 -2.85 47.56 -24.14
CA CYS A 24 -4.00 47.91 -24.98
C CYS A 24 -5.26 47.70 -24.14
N LYS A 25 -5.99 48.80 -23.86
CA LYS A 25 -7.32 48.78 -23.25
C LYS A 25 -8.36 48.62 -24.36
N THR A 26 -9.21 47.62 -24.23
CA THR A 26 -10.52 47.62 -24.91
C THR A 26 -11.57 47.26 -23.87
N THR A 27 -12.48 48.19 -23.62
CA THR A 27 -13.56 48.09 -22.64
C THR A 27 -14.78 47.45 -23.31
N ILE A 28 -15.26 46.31 -22.80
CA ILE A 28 -16.66 45.89 -22.96
C ILE A 28 -17.18 45.43 -21.60
N ASN A 29 -18.35 45.96 -21.26
CA ASN A 29 -19.05 45.85 -20.00
C ASN A 29 -19.67 44.46 -19.75
N ASN A 30 -19.75 44.17 -18.45
CA ASN A 30 -20.83 43.51 -17.70
C ASN A 30 -20.79 42.00 -17.37
N LYS A 31 -20.81 41.82 -16.03
CA LYS A 31 -21.44 40.76 -15.22
C LYS A 31 -20.74 39.41 -15.18
N PHE A 32 -19.86 39.24 -14.19
CA PHE A 32 -19.95 38.26 -13.08
C PHE A 32 -18.61 38.31 -12.32
N THR A 33 -18.57 39.03 -11.20
CA THR A 33 -17.40 39.06 -10.30
C THR A 33 -17.40 37.81 -9.41
N PHE A 34 -16.63 36.79 -9.80
CA PHE A 34 -16.09 35.82 -8.85
C PHE A 34 -14.87 36.44 -8.16
N ALA A 35 -14.84 36.37 -6.84
CA ALA A 35 -13.69 36.75 -6.02
C ALA A 35 -12.53 35.77 -6.25
N THR A 36 -11.68 36.05 -7.24
CA THR A 36 -10.34 35.45 -7.32
C THR A 36 -9.37 36.40 -6.62
N THR A 37 -9.10 36.16 -5.35
CA THR A 37 -7.96 36.77 -4.66
C THR A 37 -7.11 35.68 -4.00
N ASN A 38 -5.89 35.55 -4.52
CA ASN A 38 -4.70 34.99 -3.86
C ASN A 38 -4.73 33.52 -3.44
N SER A 39 -4.78 32.59 -4.40
CA SER A 39 -4.05 31.33 -4.21
C SER A 39 -2.58 31.59 -4.51
N GLN A 40 -1.79 31.86 -3.47
CA GLN A 40 -0.34 31.71 -3.57
C GLN A 40 -0.07 30.31 -4.14
N ILE A 41 0.61 30.24 -5.29
CA ILE A 41 1.24 29.02 -5.77
C ILE A 41 2.26 28.65 -4.69
N ARG A 42 1.83 27.87 -3.69
CA ARG A 42 2.76 27.17 -2.81
C ARG A 42 3.54 26.25 -3.74
N LYS A 43 4.81 26.58 -4.01
CA LYS A 43 5.77 25.61 -4.54
C LYS A 43 5.57 24.33 -3.74
N MET A 44 5.22 23.23 -4.41
CA MET A 44 5.24 21.91 -3.79
C MET A 44 6.61 21.76 -3.12
N SER A 45 6.57 21.52 -1.80
CA SER A 45 7.77 21.31 -1.01
C SER A 45 8.56 20.15 -1.61
N SER A 46 9.88 20.31 -1.75
CA SER A 46 10.77 19.20 -2.14
C SER A 46 10.99 18.19 -1.01
N VAL A 47 10.38 18.41 0.16
CA VAL A 47 10.50 17.56 1.33
C VAL A 47 9.54 16.38 1.20
N THR A 48 10.10 15.18 1.20
CA THR A 48 9.36 13.92 1.31
C THR A 48 9.46 13.38 2.74
N GLY A 49 8.36 12.84 3.26
CA GLY A 49 8.37 12.07 4.51
C GLY A 49 8.57 10.59 4.22
N PHE A 50 9.22 9.86 5.15
CA PHE A 50 9.31 8.42 5.10
C PHE A 50 8.68 7.84 6.38
N TYR A 51 7.54 7.20 6.21
CA TYR A 51 6.68 6.68 7.26
C TYR A 51 6.82 5.17 7.32
N ILE A 52 7.07 4.67 8.52
CA ILE A 52 7.31 3.27 8.85
C ILE A 52 7.09 3.09 10.36
N PRO A 53 6.70 1.89 10.85
CA PRO A 53 6.73 1.60 12.27
C PRO A 53 8.11 1.89 12.87
N PRO A 54 8.17 2.37 14.12
CA PRO A 54 9.45 2.63 14.77
C PRO A 54 10.24 1.35 15.05
N ILE A 55 9.55 0.20 15.15
CA ILE A 55 10.14 -1.12 15.40
C ILE A 55 9.47 -2.15 14.51
N SER A 56 10.30 -3.03 13.94
CA SER A 56 9.85 -4.12 13.08
C SER A 56 10.69 -5.36 13.36
N PHE A 57 10.05 -6.44 13.82
CA PHE A 57 10.71 -7.71 14.07
C PHE A 57 10.58 -8.64 12.86
N PHE A 58 11.68 -9.30 12.49
CA PHE A 58 11.75 -10.22 11.36
C PHE A 58 12.45 -11.51 11.74
N GLY A 59 12.04 -12.60 11.09
CA GLY A 59 12.68 -13.91 11.20
C GLY A 59 11.91 -14.88 12.10
N GLU A 60 12.25 -16.17 12.00
CA GLU A 60 11.65 -17.20 12.87
C GLU A 60 11.94 -16.84 14.34
N GLY A 61 10.89 -16.76 15.18
CA GLY A 61 11.00 -16.33 16.58
C GLY A 61 10.59 -14.88 16.82
N ALA A 62 10.22 -14.12 15.78
CA ALA A 62 9.76 -12.74 15.94
C ALA A 62 8.45 -12.64 16.74
N LEU A 63 7.64 -13.70 16.78
CA LEU A 63 6.45 -13.76 17.66
C LEU A 63 6.84 -13.73 19.14
N GLU A 64 7.78 -14.59 19.53
CA GLU A 64 8.28 -14.69 20.90
C GLU A 64 8.96 -13.40 21.34
N GLU A 65 9.81 -12.83 20.49
CA GLU A 65 10.45 -11.53 20.72
C GLU A 65 9.42 -10.42 20.93
N THR A 66 8.34 -10.42 20.13
CA THR A 66 7.25 -9.45 20.29
C THR A 66 6.55 -9.62 21.63
N ALA A 67 6.28 -10.85 22.05
CA ALA A 67 5.62 -11.10 23.33
C ALA A 67 6.50 -10.66 24.52
N ASP A 68 7.81 -10.93 24.46
CA ASP A 68 8.78 -10.44 25.45
C ASP A 68 8.90 -8.91 25.43
N TYR A 69 8.87 -8.30 24.26
CA TYR A 69 8.83 -6.85 24.11
C TYR A 69 7.58 -6.25 24.77
N ILE A 70 6.39 -6.81 24.52
CA ILE A 70 5.13 -6.37 25.14
C ILE A 70 5.20 -6.47 26.67
N LYS A 71 5.73 -7.58 27.20
CA LYS A 71 5.91 -7.78 28.65
C LYS A 71 6.73 -6.65 29.27
N ASN A 72 7.81 -6.23 28.61
CA ASN A 72 8.70 -5.17 29.09
C ASN A 72 8.09 -3.76 29.01
N LYS A 73 6.88 -3.61 28.46
CA LYS A 73 6.11 -2.35 28.44
C LYS A 73 5.07 -2.24 29.55
N ASP A 74 4.99 -3.23 30.44
CA ASP A 74 4.09 -3.28 31.59
C ASP A 74 2.58 -3.21 31.29
N TYR A 75 2.17 -3.42 30.04
CA TYR A 75 0.76 -3.60 29.68
C TYR A 75 0.16 -4.81 30.41
N LYS A 76 -1.10 -4.70 30.81
CA LYS A 76 -1.85 -5.74 31.53
C LYS A 76 -2.99 -6.32 30.72
N LYS A 77 -3.53 -5.59 29.74
CA LYS A 77 -4.70 -6.02 28.98
C LYS A 77 -4.54 -5.81 27.47
N ALA A 78 -4.76 -6.86 26.70
CA ALA A 78 -4.67 -6.82 25.24
C ALA A 78 -5.99 -7.28 24.59
N LEU A 79 -6.31 -6.69 23.43
CA LEU A 79 -7.27 -7.25 22.49
C LEU A 79 -6.53 -7.84 21.29
N ILE A 80 -6.70 -9.12 21.03
CA ILE A 80 -6.34 -9.73 19.74
C ILE A 80 -7.47 -9.49 18.74
N VAL A 81 -7.13 -8.99 17.55
CA VAL A 81 -8.03 -8.82 16.40
C VAL A 81 -7.56 -9.73 15.27
N THR A 82 -8.42 -10.66 14.85
CA THR A 82 -8.07 -11.68 13.86
C THR A 82 -9.30 -12.08 13.02
N ASP A 83 -9.10 -12.99 12.08
CA ASP A 83 -10.14 -13.57 11.25
C ASP A 83 -10.44 -15.04 11.64
N PRO A 84 -11.61 -15.59 11.23
CA PRO A 84 -11.99 -16.95 11.58
C PRO A 84 -11.04 -18.04 11.07
N GLY A 85 -10.33 -17.79 9.96
CA GLY A 85 -9.38 -18.74 9.39
C GLY A 85 -8.13 -18.88 10.25
N ILE A 86 -7.57 -17.75 10.68
CA ILE A 86 -6.43 -17.71 11.62
C ILE A 86 -6.80 -18.29 12.99
N ALA A 87 -8.03 -18.03 13.46
CA ALA A 87 -8.54 -18.66 14.68
C ALA A 87 -8.68 -20.18 14.54
N ALA A 88 -9.21 -20.66 13.41
CA ALA A 88 -9.41 -22.09 13.15
C ALA A 88 -8.09 -22.88 13.11
N ILE A 89 -6.99 -22.29 12.64
CA ILE A 89 -5.66 -22.93 12.66
C ILE A 89 -4.97 -22.80 14.04
N GLY A 90 -5.60 -22.16 15.02
CA GLY A 90 -5.12 -22.07 16.40
C GLY A 90 -4.01 -21.04 16.65
N LEU A 91 -3.65 -20.23 15.65
CA LEU A 91 -2.56 -19.25 15.79
C LEU A 91 -2.90 -18.15 16.80
N SER A 92 -4.13 -17.63 16.78
CA SER A 92 -4.56 -16.60 17.74
C SER A 92 -4.56 -17.12 19.18
N GLY A 93 -4.99 -18.37 19.41
CA GLY A 93 -4.93 -19.02 20.71
C GLY A 93 -3.50 -19.27 21.19
N ARG A 94 -2.58 -19.61 20.29
CA ARG A 94 -1.14 -19.73 20.61
C ARG A 94 -0.56 -18.38 21.08
N VAL A 95 -0.85 -17.30 20.36
CA VAL A 95 -0.39 -15.95 20.73
C VAL A 95 -1.06 -15.47 22.02
N GLN A 96 -2.35 -15.74 22.21
CA GLN A 96 -3.06 -15.47 23.46
C GLN A 96 -2.33 -16.10 24.65
N LYS A 97 -2.07 -17.41 24.59
CA LYS A 97 -1.37 -18.14 25.65
C LYS A 97 0.03 -17.57 25.90
N MET A 98 0.76 -17.24 24.83
CA MET A 98 2.11 -16.67 24.91
C MET A 98 2.11 -15.32 25.67
N LEU A 99 1.10 -14.49 25.48
CA LEU A 99 0.92 -13.22 26.18
C LEU A 99 0.43 -13.43 27.64
N GLU A 100 -0.48 -14.38 27.86
CA GLU A 100 -0.99 -14.72 29.21
C GLU A 100 0.12 -15.28 30.11
N GLU A 101 1.00 -16.13 29.59
CA GLU A 101 2.21 -16.63 30.28
C GLU A 101 3.17 -15.49 30.70
N ARG A 102 3.01 -14.31 30.09
CA ARG A 102 3.78 -13.08 30.39
C ARG A 102 3.00 -12.09 31.27
N GLY A 103 1.83 -12.50 31.77
CA GLY A 103 1.04 -11.75 32.75
C GLY A 103 0.00 -10.80 32.15
N LEU A 104 -0.34 -10.93 30.87
CA LEU A 104 -1.43 -10.18 30.25
C LEU A 104 -2.76 -10.90 30.38
N ASN A 105 -3.85 -10.16 30.51
CA ASN A 105 -5.21 -10.65 30.34
C ASN A 105 -5.68 -10.31 28.91
N VAL A 106 -5.98 -11.34 28.12
CA VAL A 106 -6.15 -11.20 26.68
C VAL A 106 -7.56 -11.57 26.26
N ALA A 107 -8.22 -10.66 25.55
CA ALA A 107 -9.48 -10.95 24.85
C ALA A 107 -9.21 -11.19 23.36
N ILE A 108 -10.07 -11.95 22.69
CA ILE A 108 -10.01 -12.20 21.25
C ILE A 108 -11.29 -11.70 20.58
N TYR A 109 -11.13 -10.96 19.49
CA TYR A 109 -12.13 -10.73 18.46
C TYR A 109 -11.68 -11.41 17.16
N ASP A 110 -12.38 -12.47 16.76
CA ASP A 110 -12.02 -13.37 15.65
C ASP A 110 -12.98 -13.28 14.46
N LYS A 111 -13.84 -12.26 14.42
CA LYS A 111 -14.91 -12.12 13.43
C LYS A 111 -14.57 -11.14 12.32
N THR A 112 -13.29 -10.85 12.09
CA THR A 112 -12.89 -9.99 10.96
C THR A 112 -13.13 -10.71 9.66
N GLN A 113 -13.91 -10.09 8.76
CA GLN A 113 -14.17 -10.64 7.43
C GLN A 113 -13.19 -10.04 6.39
N PRO A 114 -13.01 -10.70 5.23
CA PRO A 114 -12.31 -10.09 4.10
C PRO A 114 -12.95 -8.75 3.71
N ASN A 115 -12.15 -7.71 3.47
CA ASN A 115 -12.63 -6.34 3.25
C ASN A 115 -13.45 -5.83 4.46
N PRO A 116 -12.82 -5.64 5.64
CA PRO A 116 -13.51 -5.34 6.89
C PRO A 116 -14.44 -4.13 6.75
N ASN A 117 -15.60 -4.19 7.38
CA ASN A 117 -16.63 -3.16 7.29
C ASN A 117 -16.82 -2.41 8.61
N ILE A 118 -17.67 -1.40 8.60
CA ILE A 118 -18.02 -0.60 9.80
C ILE A 118 -18.56 -1.48 10.95
N ALA A 119 -19.29 -2.55 10.64
CA ALA A 119 -19.81 -3.47 11.65
C ALA A 119 -18.69 -4.27 12.34
N ASN A 120 -17.67 -4.71 11.61
CA ASN A 120 -16.50 -5.37 12.21
C ASN A 120 -15.75 -4.44 13.16
N VAL A 121 -15.54 -3.18 12.76
CA VAL A 121 -14.88 -2.16 13.58
C VAL A 121 -15.66 -1.92 14.86
N THR A 122 -16.98 -1.70 14.74
CA THR A 122 -17.87 -1.45 15.88
C THR A 122 -17.89 -2.64 16.85
N ALA A 123 -17.97 -3.86 16.33
CA ALA A 123 -17.98 -5.07 17.15
C ALA A 123 -16.65 -5.29 17.88
N GLY A 124 -15.51 -5.12 17.20
CA GLY A 124 -14.20 -5.23 17.84
C GLY A 124 -13.94 -4.12 18.86
N LEU A 125 -14.37 -2.89 18.60
CA LEU A 125 -14.28 -1.77 19.54
C LEU A 125 -15.11 -2.02 20.81
N LYS A 126 -16.27 -2.68 20.68
CA LYS A 126 -17.07 -3.09 21.84
C LYS A 126 -16.28 -4.05 22.75
N VAL A 127 -15.67 -5.10 22.17
CA VAL A 127 -14.84 -6.05 22.92
C VAL A 127 -13.65 -5.33 23.59
N LEU A 128 -12.98 -4.43 22.87
CA LEU A 128 -11.88 -3.62 23.41
C LEU A 128 -12.30 -2.86 24.68
N LYS A 129 -13.47 -2.20 24.63
CA LYS A 129 -14.00 -1.40 25.74
C LYS A 129 -14.44 -2.26 26.92
N GLU A 130 -15.13 -3.37 26.67
CA GLU A 130 -15.57 -4.29 27.73
C GLU A 130 -14.37 -4.89 28.48
N GLN A 131 -13.34 -5.30 27.75
CA GLN A 131 -12.10 -5.81 28.35
C GLN A 131 -11.28 -4.71 29.05
N ASN A 132 -11.44 -3.45 28.62
CA ASN A 132 -10.56 -2.33 28.93
C ASN A 132 -9.12 -2.62 28.47
N SER A 133 -8.95 -3.05 27.23
CA SER A 133 -7.62 -3.33 26.67
C SER A 133 -6.82 -2.06 26.47
N GLU A 134 -5.52 -2.14 26.76
CA GLU A 134 -4.56 -1.03 26.68
C GLU A 134 -3.75 -1.06 25.38
N ILE A 135 -3.76 -2.22 24.70
CA ILE A 135 -3.11 -2.45 23.42
C ILE A 135 -4.00 -3.29 22.51
N VAL A 136 -3.75 -3.18 21.21
CA VAL A 136 -4.32 -4.07 20.18
C VAL A 136 -3.21 -4.92 19.60
N VAL A 137 -3.47 -6.21 19.40
CA VAL A 137 -2.61 -7.15 18.70
C VAL A 137 -3.37 -7.66 17.49
N SER A 138 -2.96 -7.30 16.28
CA SER A 138 -3.58 -7.86 15.07
C SER A 138 -2.84 -9.10 14.61
N ILE A 139 -3.57 -10.14 14.20
CA ILE A 139 -2.99 -11.38 13.68
C ILE A 139 -3.77 -11.74 12.41
N GLY A 140 -3.10 -11.76 11.26
CA GLY A 140 -3.75 -12.11 10.00
C GLY A 140 -3.07 -11.46 8.81
N GLY A 141 -3.84 -11.25 7.73
CA GLY A 141 -3.42 -10.40 6.60
C GLY A 141 -4.03 -9.00 6.70
N GLY A 142 -4.00 -8.27 5.59
CA GLY A 142 -4.45 -6.86 5.53
C GLY A 142 -5.83 -6.57 6.12
N SER A 143 -6.80 -7.49 5.97
CA SER A 143 -8.14 -7.31 6.57
C SER A 143 -8.13 -7.26 8.10
N ALA A 144 -7.34 -8.12 8.76
CA ALA A 144 -7.19 -8.09 10.22
C ALA A 144 -6.47 -6.82 10.69
N HIS A 145 -5.43 -6.42 9.97
CA HIS A 145 -4.67 -5.20 10.28
C HIS A 145 -5.51 -3.93 10.14
N ASP A 146 -6.23 -3.78 9.03
CA ASP A 146 -7.07 -2.60 8.79
C ASP A 146 -8.19 -2.49 9.83
N ASN A 147 -8.84 -3.61 10.17
CA ASN A 147 -9.85 -3.62 11.23
C ASN A 147 -9.23 -3.22 12.58
N ALA A 148 -8.06 -3.78 12.93
CA ALA A 148 -7.37 -3.46 14.18
C ALA A 148 -6.92 -2.01 14.27
N LYS A 149 -6.42 -1.43 13.18
CA LYS A 149 -6.05 0.00 13.08
C LYS A 149 -7.26 0.89 13.31
N ALA A 150 -8.40 0.59 12.67
CA ALA A 150 -9.64 1.32 12.88
C ALA A 150 -10.13 1.25 14.33
N ILE A 151 -10.12 0.05 14.94
CA ILE A 151 -10.47 -0.14 16.35
C ILE A 151 -9.54 0.66 17.27
N ALA A 152 -8.21 0.59 17.05
CA ALA A 152 -7.22 1.31 17.84
C ALA A 152 -7.35 2.83 17.72
N LEU A 153 -7.68 3.34 16.52
CA LEU A 153 -7.90 4.76 16.26
C LEU A 153 -9.14 5.28 17.01
N LEU A 154 -10.26 4.56 16.89
CA LEU A 154 -11.52 4.93 17.56
C LEU A 154 -11.43 4.81 19.09
N ALA A 155 -10.61 3.89 19.61
CA ALA A 155 -10.42 3.73 21.04
C ALA A 155 -9.91 5.03 21.72
N THR A 156 -9.10 5.83 21.02
CA THR A 156 -8.51 7.07 21.58
C THR A 156 -9.16 8.35 21.06
N ASN A 157 -9.66 8.35 19.82
CA ASN A 157 -10.24 9.53 19.19
C ASN A 157 -11.78 9.60 19.29
N GLY A 158 -12.47 8.47 19.50
CA GLY A 158 -13.95 8.42 19.54
C GLY A 158 -14.59 8.59 18.16
N GLY A 159 -15.89 8.93 18.13
CA GLY A 159 -16.65 9.12 16.88
C GLY A 159 -16.90 7.81 16.12
N GLU A 160 -17.14 7.95 14.82
CA GLU A 160 -17.35 6.85 13.89
C GLU A 160 -16.17 6.74 12.92
N ILE A 161 -15.92 5.54 12.38
CA ILE A 161 -14.75 5.34 11.51
C ILE A 161 -14.79 6.20 10.24
N GLY A 162 -16.00 6.55 9.76
CA GLY A 162 -16.20 7.44 8.62
C GLY A 162 -15.72 8.88 8.86
N ASP A 163 -15.65 9.33 10.12
CA ASP A 163 -15.13 10.66 10.47
C ASP A 163 -13.64 10.83 10.13
N TYR A 164 -12.94 9.71 9.93
CA TYR A 164 -11.50 9.66 9.68
C TYR A 164 -11.14 9.40 8.21
N GLU A 165 -12.13 9.31 7.31
CA GLU A 165 -11.90 9.18 5.87
C GLU A 165 -11.08 10.38 5.33
N GLY A 166 -10.05 10.08 4.53
CA GLY A 166 -9.12 11.08 4.00
C GLY A 166 -7.78 11.10 4.74
N VAL A 167 -7.14 12.28 4.80
CA VAL A 167 -5.72 12.41 5.19
C VAL A 167 -5.55 13.09 6.54
N ASN A 168 -4.92 12.40 7.50
CA ASN A 168 -4.57 12.88 8.85
C ASN A 168 -5.73 13.58 9.57
N GLN A 169 -6.91 12.94 9.58
CA GLN A 169 -8.10 13.50 10.23
C GLN A 169 -8.02 13.38 11.75
N SER A 170 -7.40 12.33 12.27
CA SER A 170 -7.31 12.10 13.71
C SER A 170 -6.44 13.15 14.42
N LYS A 171 -6.68 13.32 15.72
CA LYS A 171 -6.01 14.34 16.55
C LYS A 171 -5.09 13.74 17.61
N LYS A 172 -5.35 12.49 17.99
CA LYS A 172 -4.58 11.74 18.98
C LYS A 172 -4.02 10.49 18.33
N ALA A 173 -2.86 10.05 18.81
CA ALA A 173 -2.32 8.74 18.48
C ALA A 173 -3.36 7.64 18.74
N ALA A 174 -3.41 6.62 17.87
CA ALA A 174 -4.18 5.42 18.12
C ALA A 174 -3.63 4.68 19.36
N LEU A 175 -4.43 3.77 19.90
CA LEU A 175 -3.96 2.83 20.91
C LEU A 175 -2.76 2.02 20.35
N PRO A 176 -1.72 1.70 21.12
CA PRO A 176 -0.58 0.95 20.61
C PRO A 176 -1.00 -0.36 19.93
N LEU A 177 -0.58 -0.52 18.68
CA LEU A 177 -0.90 -1.66 17.83
C LEU A 177 0.35 -2.48 17.53
N PHE A 178 0.30 -3.77 17.85
CA PHE A 178 1.30 -4.78 17.50
C PHE A 178 0.73 -5.62 16.35
N ALA A 179 1.34 -5.60 15.18
CA ALA A 179 0.78 -6.20 13.98
C ALA A 179 1.57 -7.43 13.53
N ILE A 180 1.00 -8.61 13.79
CA ILE A 180 1.54 -9.92 13.42
C ILE A 180 1.00 -10.31 12.06
N ASN A 181 1.82 -10.12 11.02
CA ASN A 181 1.46 -10.47 9.66
C ASN A 181 1.58 -11.98 9.42
N THR A 182 0.70 -12.48 8.57
CA THR A 182 0.61 -13.90 8.18
C THR A 182 0.45 -14.09 6.68
N THR A 183 0.52 -13.01 5.89
CA THR A 183 0.44 -13.05 4.43
C THR A 183 1.59 -12.30 3.80
N ALA A 184 2.29 -12.91 2.84
CA ALA A 184 3.33 -12.22 2.10
C ALA A 184 2.72 -11.42 0.94
N GLY A 185 2.22 -10.21 1.21
CA GLY A 185 1.57 -9.39 0.19
C GLY A 185 1.25 -7.95 0.59
N THR A 186 0.34 -7.77 1.54
CA THR A 186 -0.34 -6.49 1.77
C THR A 186 0.53 -5.42 2.44
N ALA A 187 1.53 -5.84 3.21
CA ALA A 187 2.30 -4.99 4.13
C ALA A 187 1.45 -4.10 5.06
N SER A 188 0.17 -4.42 5.32
CA SER A 188 -0.68 -3.55 6.14
C SER A 188 -0.20 -3.47 7.59
N GLU A 189 0.57 -4.44 8.08
CA GLU A 189 1.25 -4.38 9.38
C GLU A 189 2.26 -3.21 9.53
N MET A 190 2.62 -2.53 8.44
CA MET A 190 3.51 -1.37 8.48
C MET A 190 2.93 -0.07 7.91
N THR A 191 1.82 -0.15 7.18
CA THR A 191 1.30 1.02 6.48
C THR A 191 0.56 1.99 7.40
N ARG A 192 0.50 3.26 6.98
CA ARG A 192 -0.36 4.30 7.56
C ARG A 192 -1.75 4.36 6.91
N PHE A 193 -2.12 3.30 6.21
CA PHE A 193 -3.40 3.16 5.52
C PHE A 193 -4.32 2.25 6.30
N THR A 194 -5.62 2.51 6.24
CA THR A 194 -6.66 1.64 6.75
C THR A 194 -7.84 1.70 5.80
N ILE A 195 -8.21 0.57 5.21
CA ILE A 195 -9.28 0.47 4.23
C ILE A 195 -10.48 -0.22 4.86
N ILE A 196 -11.61 0.51 4.98
CA ILE A 196 -12.84 0.00 5.58
C ILE A 196 -13.98 0.11 4.58
N SER A 197 -14.68 -0.99 4.35
CA SER A 197 -15.85 -1.04 3.48
C SER A 197 -17.03 -0.29 4.11
N ASN A 198 -17.63 0.62 3.34
CA ASN A 198 -18.91 1.25 3.65
C ASN A 198 -19.99 0.61 2.76
N GLU A 199 -20.74 -0.33 3.33
CA GLU A 199 -21.75 -1.10 2.61
C GLU A 199 -22.94 -0.25 2.15
N GLU A 200 -23.32 0.77 2.92
CA GLU A 200 -24.41 1.68 2.58
C GLU A 200 -24.08 2.51 1.34
N LYS A 201 -22.84 3.02 1.27
CA LYS A 201 -22.35 3.81 0.13
C LYS A 201 -21.78 2.95 -1.00
N LYS A 202 -21.60 1.65 -0.79
CA LYS A 202 -20.94 0.70 -1.72
C LYS A 202 -19.54 1.15 -2.17
N ILE A 203 -18.79 1.75 -1.26
CA ILE A 203 -17.40 2.21 -1.50
C ILE A 203 -16.46 1.69 -0.41
N LYS A 204 -15.16 1.71 -0.71
CA LYS A 204 -14.10 1.52 0.29
C LYS A 204 -13.63 2.89 0.78
N MET A 205 -13.73 3.14 2.07
CA MET A 205 -13.20 4.35 2.70
C MET A 205 -11.69 4.18 2.88
N ALA A 206 -10.92 5.16 2.41
CA ALA A 206 -9.47 5.20 2.59
C ALA A 206 -9.10 6.18 3.71
N ILE A 207 -8.56 5.64 4.80
CA ILE A 207 -8.05 6.41 5.93
C ILE A 207 -6.52 6.43 5.82
N ILE A 208 -5.96 7.61 5.60
CA ILE A 208 -4.53 7.83 5.42
C ILE A 208 -4.05 8.67 6.60
N ASP A 209 -3.62 8.03 7.68
CA ASP A 209 -3.34 8.73 8.93
C ASP A 209 -2.05 8.20 9.57
N ASN A 210 -1.12 9.10 9.89
CA ASN A 210 0.11 8.70 10.55
C ASN A 210 -0.16 8.01 11.90
N ASN A 211 -1.27 8.34 12.57
CA ASN A 211 -1.66 7.74 13.84
C ASN A 211 -2.21 6.32 13.73
N VAL A 212 -2.49 5.79 12.53
CA VAL A 212 -2.82 4.36 12.35
C VAL A 212 -1.60 3.48 12.08
N THR A 213 -0.42 4.06 11.91
CA THR A 213 0.83 3.29 11.75
C THR A 213 1.04 2.40 12.97
N PRO A 214 1.23 1.08 12.82
CA PRO A 214 1.46 0.19 13.95
C PRO A 214 2.69 0.60 14.76
N ALA A 215 2.63 0.40 16.08
CA ALA A 215 3.74 0.66 16.97
C ALA A 215 4.87 -0.36 16.78
N VAL A 216 4.50 -1.60 16.46
CA VAL A 216 5.41 -2.69 16.13
C VAL A 216 4.84 -3.50 14.98
N ALA A 217 5.63 -3.68 13.93
CA ALA A 217 5.36 -4.67 12.88
C ALA A 217 6.09 -5.98 13.18
N VAL A 218 5.45 -7.12 12.90
CA VAL A 218 6.00 -8.45 13.22
C VAL A 218 5.82 -9.37 12.02
N ASN A 219 6.95 -9.82 11.50
CA ASN A 219 7.06 -10.62 10.29
C ASN A 219 7.85 -11.90 10.61
N ASP A 220 7.17 -12.83 11.28
CA ASP A 220 7.68 -14.17 11.53
C ASP A 220 7.29 -15.08 10.35
N PRO A 221 8.25 -15.50 9.49
CA PRO A 221 7.93 -16.30 8.31
C PRO A 221 7.28 -17.65 8.65
N SER A 222 7.42 -18.15 9.89
CA SER A 222 6.76 -19.39 10.32
C SER A 222 5.24 -19.30 10.35
N THR A 223 4.66 -18.10 10.45
CA THR A 223 3.21 -17.89 10.32
C THR A 223 2.71 -17.99 8.88
N MET A 224 3.63 -17.94 7.92
CA MET A 224 3.35 -17.98 6.48
C MET A 224 3.70 -19.34 5.85
N PHE A 225 4.30 -20.26 6.62
CA PHE A 225 4.60 -21.61 6.16
C PHE A 225 3.30 -22.39 5.92
N GLY A 226 3.19 -22.98 4.73
CA GLY A 226 2.02 -23.77 4.34
C GLY A 226 0.81 -22.97 3.88
N LEU A 227 0.93 -21.64 3.65
CA LEU A 227 -0.14 -20.90 2.97
C LEU A 227 -0.50 -21.60 1.65
N PRO A 228 -1.80 -21.75 1.32
CA PRO A 228 -2.22 -22.40 0.09
C PRO A 228 -1.58 -21.76 -1.16
N PRO A 229 -1.31 -22.53 -2.22
CA PRO A 229 -0.72 -22.00 -3.46
C PRO A 229 -1.50 -20.81 -4.04
N ALA A 230 -2.83 -20.90 -4.12
CA ALA A 230 -3.66 -19.82 -4.65
C ALA A 230 -3.53 -18.51 -3.85
N LEU A 231 -3.49 -18.59 -2.51
CA LEU A 231 -3.30 -17.42 -1.65
C LEU A 231 -1.88 -16.87 -1.80
N THR A 232 -0.87 -17.74 -1.88
CA THR A 232 0.53 -17.35 -2.11
C THR A 232 0.72 -16.64 -3.44
N ALA A 233 0.06 -17.10 -4.49
CA ALA A 233 0.04 -16.45 -5.80
C ALA A 233 -0.59 -15.07 -5.73
N ALA A 234 -1.81 -14.98 -5.18
CA ALA A 234 -2.52 -13.72 -5.09
C ALA A 234 -1.73 -12.68 -4.28
N THR A 235 -1.23 -13.02 -3.09
CA THR A 235 -0.54 -12.07 -2.23
C THR A 235 0.87 -11.73 -2.73
N GLY A 236 1.60 -12.70 -3.30
CA GLY A 236 2.94 -12.42 -3.83
C GLY A 236 2.91 -11.53 -5.07
N LEU A 237 1.90 -11.67 -5.93
CA LEU A 237 1.70 -10.79 -7.09
C LEU A 237 1.16 -9.41 -6.69
N ASP A 238 0.44 -9.34 -5.57
CA ASP A 238 0.08 -8.07 -4.92
C ASP A 238 1.33 -7.31 -4.48
N ALA A 239 2.24 -7.96 -3.75
CA ALA A 239 3.53 -7.38 -3.38
C ALA A 239 4.37 -6.94 -4.61
N LEU A 240 4.33 -7.73 -5.71
CA LEU A 240 5.00 -7.34 -6.95
C LEU A 240 4.39 -6.07 -7.55
N THR A 241 3.06 -5.99 -7.55
CA THR A 241 2.32 -4.81 -8.00
C THR A 241 2.70 -3.60 -7.16
N HIS A 242 2.74 -3.74 -5.83
CA HIS A 242 3.19 -2.69 -4.91
C HIS A 242 4.58 -2.17 -5.27
N CYS A 243 5.56 -3.05 -5.46
CA CYS A 243 6.91 -2.65 -5.85
C CYS A 243 6.92 -1.88 -7.17
N ILE A 244 6.28 -2.43 -8.22
CA ILE A 244 6.31 -1.83 -9.55
C ILE A 244 5.60 -0.48 -9.58
N GLU A 245 4.40 -0.38 -8.99
CA GLU A 245 3.67 0.89 -8.94
C GLU A 245 4.39 1.95 -8.10
N ALA A 246 4.95 1.58 -6.95
CA ALA A 246 5.76 2.49 -6.14
C ALA A 246 7.01 2.96 -6.90
N TYR A 247 7.63 2.09 -7.70
CA TYR A 247 8.79 2.43 -8.52
C TYR A 247 8.41 3.42 -9.62
N VAL A 248 7.35 3.17 -10.39
CA VAL A 248 6.97 4.07 -11.50
C VAL A 248 6.20 5.32 -11.05
N SER A 249 5.79 5.40 -9.79
CA SER A 249 5.03 6.50 -9.20
C SER A 249 5.69 7.88 -9.39
N THR A 250 4.86 8.91 -9.50
CA THR A 250 5.31 10.31 -9.50
C THR A 250 5.88 10.75 -8.15
N ALA A 251 5.55 10.04 -7.06
CA ALA A 251 6.07 10.27 -5.71
C ALA A 251 7.29 9.37 -5.36
N SER A 252 7.80 8.59 -6.31
CA SER A 252 9.02 7.79 -6.17
C SER A 252 10.21 8.67 -5.73
N ASN A 253 11.07 8.14 -4.87
CA ASN A 253 12.33 8.75 -4.45
C ASN A 253 13.41 7.67 -4.21
N PRO A 254 14.70 8.01 -4.05
CA PRO A 254 15.76 7.00 -3.95
C PRO A 254 15.56 5.95 -2.85
N ILE A 255 14.89 6.28 -1.73
CA ILE A 255 14.64 5.31 -0.65
C ILE A 255 13.57 4.31 -1.09
N THR A 256 12.45 4.79 -1.64
CA THR A 256 11.38 3.91 -2.15
C THR A 256 11.85 3.08 -3.33
N ASP A 257 12.73 3.65 -4.16
CA ASP A 257 13.32 2.98 -5.32
C ASP A 257 14.18 1.78 -4.89
N ALA A 258 15.05 1.97 -3.88
CA ALA A 258 15.86 0.88 -3.34
C ALA A 258 15.00 -0.24 -2.74
N CYS A 259 13.93 0.11 -2.01
CA CYS A 259 13.02 -0.87 -1.41
C CYS A 259 12.26 -1.65 -2.50
N ALA A 260 11.66 -0.94 -3.47
CA ALA A 260 10.89 -1.55 -4.54
C ALA A 260 11.72 -2.51 -5.39
N LEU A 261 12.92 -2.10 -5.83
CA LEU A 261 13.79 -2.97 -6.64
C LEU A 261 14.24 -4.20 -5.87
N LYS A 262 14.65 -4.04 -4.60
CA LYS A 262 15.05 -5.21 -3.80
C LYS A 262 13.89 -6.15 -3.52
N GLY A 263 12.67 -5.61 -3.36
CA GLY A 263 11.45 -6.41 -3.27
C GLY A 263 11.20 -7.21 -4.56
N ILE A 264 11.38 -6.60 -5.74
CA ILE A 264 11.27 -7.28 -7.04
C ILE A 264 12.29 -8.42 -7.15
N ASP A 265 13.56 -8.20 -6.76
CA ASP A 265 14.58 -9.25 -6.75
C ASP A 265 14.14 -10.47 -5.94
N LEU A 266 13.73 -10.24 -4.69
CA LEU A 266 13.31 -11.33 -3.79
C LEU A 266 12.07 -12.06 -4.32
N ILE A 267 11.11 -11.33 -4.88
CA ILE A 267 9.91 -11.93 -5.51
C ILE A 267 10.29 -12.79 -6.69
N ASN A 268 11.15 -12.29 -7.58
CA ASN A 268 11.61 -13.01 -8.76
C ASN A 268 12.35 -14.30 -8.37
N GLU A 269 13.19 -14.24 -7.34
CA GLU A 269 13.97 -15.37 -6.84
C GLU A 269 13.10 -16.44 -6.14
N SER A 270 12.02 -16.04 -5.46
CA SER A 270 11.38 -16.90 -4.44
C SER A 270 9.89 -17.18 -4.64
N LEU A 271 9.13 -16.32 -5.32
CA LEU A 271 7.67 -16.46 -5.36
C LEU A 271 7.21 -17.78 -6.00
N VAL A 272 7.82 -18.17 -7.12
CA VAL A 272 7.48 -19.42 -7.81
C VAL A 272 7.82 -20.64 -6.96
N ALA A 273 8.91 -20.59 -6.18
CA ALA A 273 9.28 -21.67 -5.27
C ALA A 273 8.28 -21.78 -4.11
N ALA A 274 7.95 -20.66 -3.45
CA ALA A 274 6.96 -20.62 -2.36
C ALA A 274 5.55 -21.05 -2.80
N TYR A 275 5.19 -20.79 -4.06
CA TYR A 275 3.94 -21.24 -4.67
C TYR A 275 3.91 -22.75 -4.92
N LYS A 276 5.00 -23.30 -5.45
CA LYS A 276 5.11 -24.75 -5.76
C LYS A 276 5.24 -25.59 -4.49
N ASP A 277 6.01 -25.11 -3.52
CA ASP A 277 6.17 -25.74 -2.22
C ASP A 277 5.97 -24.71 -1.10
N GLY A 278 4.80 -24.75 -0.48
CA GLY A 278 4.48 -23.85 0.62
C GLY A 278 5.33 -24.05 1.88
N LYS A 279 6.13 -25.11 1.95
CA LYS A 279 7.05 -25.42 3.05
C LYS A 279 8.49 -25.02 2.76
N ASP A 280 8.80 -24.48 1.58
CA ASP A 280 10.13 -23.94 1.31
C ASP A 280 10.38 -22.73 2.20
N LYS A 281 11.10 -22.98 3.30
CA LYS A 281 11.38 -21.97 4.33
C LYS A 281 12.15 -20.78 3.80
N LYS A 282 13.11 -21.01 2.88
CA LYS A 282 13.90 -19.93 2.31
C LYS A 282 13.00 -19.05 1.47
N ALA A 283 12.26 -19.65 0.54
CA ALA A 283 11.36 -18.91 -0.34
C ALA A 283 10.29 -18.13 0.45
N ARG A 284 9.75 -18.72 1.51
CA ARG A 284 8.79 -18.06 2.40
C ARG A 284 9.39 -16.91 3.19
N THR A 285 10.62 -17.08 3.68
CA THR A 285 11.34 -16.01 4.39
C THR A 285 11.66 -14.85 3.45
N ASP A 286 12.13 -15.15 2.25
CA ASP A 286 12.43 -14.13 1.24
C ASP A 286 11.17 -13.36 0.82
N MET A 287 10.04 -14.05 0.63
CA MET A 287 8.75 -13.41 0.35
C MET A 287 8.24 -12.55 1.52
N CYS A 288 8.52 -12.95 2.77
CA CYS A 288 8.21 -12.17 3.97
C CYS A 288 9.02 -10.86 4.03
N TYR A 289 10.28 -10.87 3.60
CA TYR A 289 11.04 -9.63 3.43
C TYR A 289 10.57 -8.81 2.22
N ALA A 290 10.23 -9.48 1.12
CA ALA A 290 9.88 -8.81 -0.13
C ALA A 290 8.59 -8.00 -0.01
N GLU A 291 7.57 -8.56 0.63
CA GLU A 291 6.31 -7.87 0.86
C GLU A 291 6.49 -6.63 1.76
N TYR A 292 7.34 -6.74 2.78
CA TYR A 292 7.63 -5.62 3.67
C TYR A 292 8.39 -4.51 2.96
N LEU A 293 9.37 -4.86 2.12
CA LEU A 293 10.09 -3.91 1.27
C LEU A 293 9.14 -3.23 0.28
N ALA A 294 8.19 -3.97 -0.28
CA ALA A 294 7.12 -3.41 -1.08
C ALA A 294 6.32 -2.38 -0.26
N GLY A 295 5.92 -2.74 0.97
CA GLY A 295 5.31 -1.86 1.97
C GLY A 295 6.07 -0.56 2.19
N MET A 296 7.37 -0.66 2.50
CA MET A 296 8.26 0.47 2.68
C MET A 296 8.27 1.41 1.46
N ALA A 297 8.20 0.85 0.25
CA ALA A 297 8.11 1.63 -0.98
C ALA A 297 6.73 2.30 -1.12
N PHE A 298 5.65 1.53 -1.21
CA PHE A 298 4.33 2.08 -1.57
C PHE A 298 3.68 2.91 -0.46
N ASN A 299 4.01 2.66 0.81
CA ASN A 299 3.54 3.51 1.92
C ASN A 299 3.98 4.97 1.76
N ASN A 300 5.08 5.18 1.01
CA ASN A 300 5.77 6.45 0.88
C ASN A 300 5.76 7.01 -0.54
N ALA A 301 5.70 6.16 -1.57
CA ALA A 301 5.53 6.55 -2.97
C ALA A 301 4.09 6.41 -3.47
N SER A 302 3.18 5.90 -2.65
CA SER A 302 1.83 5.50 -3.07
C SER A 302 1.88 4.51 -4.25
N LEU A 303 0.80 4.41 -5.01
CA LEU A 303 0.55 3.38 -6.03
C LEU A 303 0.12 4.04 -7.35
N GLY A 304 -0.63 3.33 -8.18
CA GLY A 304 -1.09 3.83 -9.47
C GLY A 304 -2.44 3.24 -9.90
N TYR A 305 -2.64 3.19 -11.21
CA TYR A 305 -3.92 2.76 -11.79
C TYR A 305 -4.23 1.27 -11.63
N VAL A 306 -3.25 0.41 -11.32
CA VAL A 306 -3.52 -1.01 -11.04
C VAL A 306 -4.40 -1.11 -9.81
N HIS A 307 -3.96 -0.52 -8.70
CA HIS A 307 -4.74 -0.49 -7.47
C HIS A 307 -6.04 0.29 -7.60
N ALA A 308 -6.01 1.46 -8.26
CA ALA A 308 -7.21 2.27 -8.47
C ALA A 308 -8.35 1.48 -9.14
N LEU A 309 -8.01 0.65 -10.14
CA LEU A 309 -8.95 -0.25 -10.83
C LEU A 309 -9.30 -1.49 -9.98
N ALA A 310 -8.30 -2.12 -9.35
CA ALA A 310 -8.51 -3.31 -8.53
C ALA A 310 -9.42 -3.05 -7.32
N HIS A 311 -9.37 -1.85 -6.74
CA HIS A 311 -10.31 -1.41 -5.69
C HIS A 311 -11.76 -1.44 -6.16
N GLN A 312 -12.02 -1.02 -7.41
CA GLN A 312 -13.37 -1.03 -7.97
C GLN A 312 -13.84 -2.46 -8.20
N LEU A 313 -12.98 -3.32 -8.74
CA LEU A 313 -13.30 -4.75 -8.93
C LEU A 313 -13.61 -5.45 -7.60
N GLY A 314 -12.83 -5.17 -6.55
CA GLY A 314 -13.06 -5.70 -5.22
C GLY A 314 -14.31 -5.13 -4.52
N GLY A 315 -14.69 -3.88 -4.82
CA GLY A 315 -15.90 -3.24 -4.30
C GLY A 315 -17.17 -3.70 -5.01
N PHE A 316 -17.17 -3.77 -6.35
CA PHE A 316 -18.33 -4.10 -7.17
C PHE A 316 -18.64 -5.59 -7.23
N TYR A 317 -17.61 -6.42 -7.38
CA TYR A 317 -17.76 -7.86 -7.63
C TYR A 317 -17.28 -8.73 -6.46
N HIS A 318 -16.77 -8.12 -5.38
CA HIS A 318 -16.16 -8.83 -4.24
C HIS A 318 -15.02 -9.77 -4.67
N LEU A 319 -14.29 -9.40 -5.72
CA LEU A 319 -13.18 -10.19 -6.23
C LEU A 319 -11.93 -10.10 -5.33
N PRO A 320 -11.10 -11.16 -5.27
CA PRO A 320 -9.87 -11.16 -4.47
C PRO A 320 -8.87 -10.09 -4.97
N HIS A 321 -8.42 -9.21 -4.06
CA HIS A 321 -7.59 -8.04 -4.38
C HIS A 321 -6.32 -8.37 -5.17
N GLY A 322 -5.48 -9.27 -4.66
CA GLY A 322 -4.22 -9.62 -5.32
C GLY A 322 -4.40 -10.27 -6.70
N VAL A 323 -5.52 -10.96 -6.94
CA VAL A 323 -5.86 -11.52 -8.25
C VAL A 323 -6.23 -10.40 -9.24
N CYS A 324 -7.05 -9.44 -8.80
CA CYS A 324 -7.37 -8.26 -9.60
C CYS A 324 -6.10 -7.48 -9.99
N ASN A 325 -5.23 -7.21 -9.01
CA ASN A 325 -3.96 -6.53 -9.24
C ASN A 325 -3.08 -7.29 -10.25
N ALA A 326 -2.91 -8.60 -10.05
CA ALA A 326 -2.13 -9.45 -10.95
C ALA A 326 -2.62 -9.38 -12.40
N VAL A 327 -3.94 -9.49 -12.63
CA VAL A 327 -4.53 -9.44 -13.98
C VAL A 327 -4.35 -8.06 -14.62
N LEU A 328 -4.54 -6.99 -13.87
CA LEU A 328 -4.47 -5.61 -14.39
C LEU A 328 -3.04 -5.11 -14.63
N LEU A 329 -2.07 -5.60 -13.85
CA LEU A 329 -0.71 -5.09 -13.79
C LEU A 329 -0.03 -4.98 -15.19
N PRO A 330 0.04 -6.04 -16.02
CA PRO A 330 0.69 -5.94 -17.34
C PRO A 330 0.08 -4.84 -18.22
N HIS A 331 -1.25 -4.72 -18.21
CA HIS A 331 -1.98 -3.81 -19.10
C HIS A 331 -1.86 -2.34 -18.68
N VAL A 332 -1.90 -2.07 -17.38
CA VAL A 332 -1.70 -0.71 -16.85
C VAL A 332 -0.25 -0.27 -17.06
N GLN A 333 0.74 -1.15 -16.81
CA GLN A 333 2.14 -0.77 -17.00
C GLN A 333 2.49 -0.56 -18.48
N GLU A 334 1.89 -1.34 -19.38
CA GLU A 334 2.01 -1.11 -20.81
C GLU A 334 1.44 0.27 -21.21
N ALA A 335 0.27 0.64 -20.68
CA ALA A 335 -0.29 1.98 -20.90
C ALA A 335 0.59 3.09 -20.28
N ASN A 336 1.23 2.84 -19.14
CA ASN A 336 2.14 3.78 -18.49
C ASN A 336 3.41 4.06 -19.32
N MET A 337 3.79 3.20 -20.26
CA MET A 337 4.96 3.40 -21.13
C MET A 337 4.87 4.65 -22.02
N GLN A 338 3.70 5.29 -22.17
CA GLN A 338 3.60 6.58 -22.83
C GLN A 338 4.33 7.70 -22.06
N CYS A 339 4.54 7.53 -20.75
CA CYS A 339 5.43 8.40 -19.97
C CYS A 339 6.89 7.93 -20.14
N PRO A 340 7.79 8.77 -20.69
CA PRO A 340 9.18 8.38 -20.92
C PRO A 340 9.92 7.93 -19.66
N LYS A 341 9.62 8.55 -18.50
CA LYS A 341 10.19 8.15 -17.20
C LYS A 341 9.73 6.74 -16.81
N ALA A 342 8.42 6.47 -16.90
CA ALA A 342 7.89 5.15 -16.57
C ALA A 342 8.42 4.08 -17.53
N LYS A 343 8.50 4.37 -18.83
CA LYS A 343 9.09 3.46 -19.82
C LYS A 343 10.53 3.08 -19.50
N LYS A 344 11.38 4.06 -19.16
CA LYS A 344 12.77 3.79 -18.74
C LYS A 344 12.82 2.90 -17.50
N ARG A 345 12.00 3.23 -16.49
CA ARG A 345 11.94 2.50 -15.22
C ARG A 345 11.42 1.07 -15.36
N LEU A 346 10.48 0.83 -16.28
CA LEU A 346 10.06 -0.52 -16.65
C LEU A 346 11.18 -1.29 -17.37
N GLY A 347 12.04 -0.62 -18.14
CA GLY A 347 13.26 -1.22 -18.68
C GLY A 347 14.23 -1.64 -17.57
N GLU A 348 14.44 -0.79 -16.56
CA GLU A 348 15.28 -1.12 -15.39
C GLU A 348 14.72 -2.34 -14.64
N ILE A 349 13.40 -2.40 -14.41
CA ILE A 349 12.73 -3.56 -13.78
C ILE A 349 13.01 -4.87 -14.54
N ALA A 350 13.18 -4.83 -15.87
CA ALA A 350 13.41 -6.03 -16.67
C ALA A 350 14.67 -6.77 -16.19
N LEU A 351 15.73 -6.04 -15.81
CA LEU A 351 16.96 -6.62 -15.27
C LEU A 351 16.70 -7.35 -13.94
N HIS A 352 15.88 -6.76 -13.07
CA HIS A 352 15.48 -7.37 -11.78
C HIS A 352 14.56 -8.59 -11.96
N CYS A 353 13.83 -8.66 -13.08
CA CYS A 353 13.10 -9.84 -13.51
C CYS A 353 13.98 -10.88 -14.25
N GLY A 354 15.30 -10.64 -14.39
CA GLY A 354 16.26 -11.58 -14.98
C GLY A 354 16.52 -11.40 -16.49
N ALA A 355 16.08 -10.30 -17.10
CA ALA A 355 16.43 -9.98 -18.48
C ALA A 355 17.91 -9.53 -18.60
N SER A 356 18.50 -9.68 -19.78
CA SER A 356 19.89 -9.29 -20.03
C SER A 356 20.08 -7.80 -20.40
N GLN A 357 18.99 -7.09 -20.66
CA GLN A 357 19.00 -5.70 -21.12
C GLN A 357 17.80 -4.94 -20.55
N GLU A 358 17.92 -3.62 -20.47
CA GLU A 358 16.82 -2.74 -20.08
C GLU A 358 15.79 -2.64 -21.21
N ASP A 359 14.80 -3.54 -21.21
CA ASP A 359 13.71 -3.54 -22.18
C ASP A 359 12.35 -3.61 -21.45
N PRO A 360 11.54 -2.53 -21.50
CA PRO A 360 10.25 -2.52 -20.82
C PRO A 360 9.28 -3.59 -21.34
N GLU A 361 9.42 -4.05 -22.59
CA GLU A 361 8.57 -5.12 -23.13
C GLU A 361 8.88 -6.47 -22.48
N GLU A 362 10.14 -6.73 -22.12
CA GLU A 362 10.51 -7.94 -21.37
C GLU A 362 9.92 -7.92 -19.95
N THR A 363 9.77 -6.75 -19.33
CA THR A 363 9.01 -6.62 -18.06
C THR A 363 7.54 -7.03 -18.26
N ILE A 364 6.85 -6.46 -19.25
CA ILE A 364 5.43 -6.81 -19.50
C ILE A 364 5.26 -8.31 -19.79
N LYS A 365 6.16 -8.89 -20.59
CA LYS A 365 6.19 -10.32 -20.89
C LYS A 365 6.43 -11.17 -19.65
N ALA A 366 7.37 -10.80 -18.79
CA ALA A 366 7.66 -11.49 -17.54
C ALA A 366 6.43 -11.53 -16.62
N LEU A 367 5.69 -10.42 -16.51
CA LEU A 367 4.46 -10.35 -15.73
C LEU A 367 3.38 -11.31 -16.25
N HIS A 368 3.17 -11.37 -17.56
CA HIS A 368 2.24 -12.33 -18.17
C HIS A 368 2.68 -13.79 -17.97
N VAL A 369 3.99 -14.07 -18.05
CA VAL A 369 4.53 -15.41 -17.78
C VAL A 369 4.30 -15.80 -16.32
N LEU A 370 4.50 -14.89 -15.38
CA LEU A 370 4.31 -15.14 -13.97
C LEU A 370 2.84 -15.43 -13.64
N ASN A 371 1.91 -14.61 -14.15
CA ASN A 371 0.46 -14.84 -14.00
C ASN A 371 0.06 -16.25 -14.48
N ARG A 372 0.53 -16.67 -15.67
CA ARG A 372 0.26 -18.02 -16.20
C ARG A 372 0.88 -19.12 -15.34
N THR A 373 2.13 -18.92 -14.89
CA THR A 373 2.87 -19.89 -14.07
C THR A 373 2.15 -20.16 -12.74
N MET A 374 1.51 -19.13 -12.19
CA MET A 374 0.82 -19.18 -10.90
C MET A 374 -0.68 -19.40 -11.02
N ASN A 375 -1.16 -19.77 -12.21
CA ASN A 375 -2.58 -20.08 -12.49
C ASN A 375 -3.55 -18.95 -12.08
N ILE A 376 -3.14 -17.69 -12.32
CA ILE A 376 -4.02 -16.53 -12.21
C ILE A 376 -5.00 -16.55 -13.40
N PRO A 377 -6.29 -16.22 -13.21
CA PRO A 377 -7.24 -16.02 -14.30
C PRO A 377 -6.65 -15.14 -15.40
N ARG A 378 -6.91 -15.48 -16.66
CA ARG A 378 -6.16 -14.89 -17.77
C ARG A 378 -6.48 -13.41 -17.97
N ASN A 379 -7.72 -13.03 -17.70
CA ASN A 379 -8.28 -11.72 -18.03
C ASN A 379 -9.47 -11.40 -17.10
N LEU A 380 -10.01 -10.19 -17.23
CA LEU A 380 -11.17 -9.75 -16.45
C LEU A 380 -12.46 -10.53 -16.81
N LYS A 381 -12.54 -11.11 -18.01
CA LYS A 381 -13.68 -11.94 -18.43
C LYS A 381 -13.77 -13.23 -17.62
N ASP A 382 -12.64 -13.88 -17.39
CA ASP A 382 -12.55 -15.10 -16.56
C ASP A 382 -12.88 -14.82 -15.08
N LEU A 383 -12.70 -13.57 -14.64
CA LEU A 383 -13.13 -13.08 -13.33
C LEU A 383 -14.62 -12.72 -13.26
N GLY A 384 -15.36 -12.82 -14.36
CA GLY A 384 -16.80 -12.52 -14.41
C GLY A 384 -17.14 -11.03 -14.45
N VAL A 385 -16.17 -10.16 -14.76
CA VAL A 385 -16.43 -8.73 -15.01
C VAL A 385 -17.36 -8.58 -16.21
N LYS A 386 -18.24 -7.58 -16.20
CA LYS A 386 -19.19 -7.34 -17.30
C LYS A 386 -18.79 -6.12 -18.11
N THR A 387 -18.99 -6.21 -19.41
CA THR A 387 -18.67 -5.11 -20.33
C THR A 387 -19.53 -3.86 -20.09
N GLU A 388 -20.77 -4.03 -19.61
CA GLU A 388 -21.65 -2.92 -19.24
C GLU A 388 -21.14 -2.08 -18.06
N ASP A 389 -20.25 -2.63 -17.23
CA ASP A 389 -19.73 -1.96 -16.04
C ASP A 389 -18.42 -1.19 -16.30
N PHE A 390 -17.85 -1.24 -17.51
CA PHE A 390 -16.54 -0.63 -17.79
C PHE A 390 -16.53 0.88 -17.53
N ASP A 391 -17.59 1.59 -17.92
CA ASP A 391 -17.67 3.04 -17.74
C ASP A 391 -17.72 3.45 -16.26
N ILE A 392 -18.47 2.71 -15.43
CA ILE A 392 -18.59 3.02 -14.01
C ILE A 392 -17.30 2.65 -13.25
N LEU A 393 -16.67 1.53 -13.60
CA LEU A 393 -15.38 1.12 -13.03
C LEU A 393 -14.28 2.14 -13.36
N ALA A 394 -14.23 2.63 -14.60
CA ALA A 394 -13.28 3.65 -15.01
C ALA A 394 -13.49 4.97 -14.26
N GLU A 395 -14.74 5.42 -14.15
CA GLU A 395 -15.09 6.65 -13.44
C GLU A 395 -14.70 6.59 -11.97
N HIS A 396 -15.02 5.51 -11.28
CA HIS A 396 -14.66 5.37 -9.88
C HIS A 396 -13.15 5.22 -9.67
N ALA A 397 -12.44 4.55 -10.58
CA ALA A 397 -10.97 4.47 -10.51
C ALA A 397 -10.31 5.85 -10.66
N MET A 398 -10.89 6.75 -11.44
CA MET A 398 -10.44 8.15 -11.55
C MET A 398 -10.75 9.01 -10.32
N HIS A 399 -11.45 8.46 -9.33
CA HIS A 399 -11.69 9.08 -8.02
C HIS A 399 -10.93 8.39 -6.88
N ASP A 400 -10.25 7.28 -7.17
CA ASP A 400 -9.47 6.54 -6.19
C ASP A 400 -8.13 7.23 -5.88
N ALA A 401 -7.78 7.38 -4.61
CA ALA A 401 -6.57 8.10 -4.21
C ALA A 401 -5.27 7.57 -4.87
N CYS A 402 -5.21 6.27 -5.22
CA CYS A 402 -4.06 5.67 -5.88
C CYS A 402 -3.80 6.22 -7.29
N HIS A 403 -4.82 6.73 -8.01
CA HIS A 403 -4.63 7.25 -9.37
C HIS A 403 -3.75 8.51 -9.40
N LEU A 404 -3.74 9.29 -8.31
CA LEU A 404 -3.09 10.60 -8.21
C LEU A 404 -1.58 10.51 -8.46
N THR A 405 -0.96 9.40 -8.06
CA THR A 405 0.48 9.18 -8.17
C THR A 405 0.89 8.36 -9.39
N ASN A 406 -0.07 7.93 -10.22
CA ASN A 406 0.26 7.23 -11.45
C ASN A 406 1.07 8.14 -12.40
N PRO A 407 2.12 7.63 -13.08
CA PRO A 407 2.98 8.42 -13.96
C PRO A 407 2.25 9.06 -15.15
N VAL A 408 1.04 8.58 -15.47
CA VAL A 408 0.16 9.19 -16.46
C VAL A 408 -1.22 9.44 -15.86
N GLN A 409 -1.75 10.64 -16.07
CA GLN A 409 -3.15 10.95 -15.80
C GLN A 409 -3.96 10.66 -17.06
N PHE A 410 -4.59 9.48 -17.10
CA PHE A 410 -5.39 9.02 -18.22
C PHE A 410 -6.75 9.76 -18.29
N THR A 411 -7.31 9.90 -19.49
CA THR A 411 -8.73 10.25 -19.66
C THR A 411 -9.62 9.04 -19.35
N LYS A 412 -10.92 9.26 -19.10
CA LYS A 412 -11.87 8.16 -18.86
C LYS A 412 -11.86 7.14 -19.99
N GLU A 413 -11.80 7.61 -21.24
CA GLU A 413 -11.77 6.76 -22.43
C GLU A 413 -10.51 5.89 -22.47
N GLN A 414 -9.36 6.42 -22.02
CA GLN A 414 -8.12 5.65 -21.93
C GLN A 414 -8.19 4.60 -20.82
N VAL A 415 -8.79 4.92 -19.67
CA VAL A 415 -9.01 3.95 -18.58
C VAL A 415 -9.94 2.82 -19.05
N VAL A 416 -11.03 3.14 -19.75
CA VAL A 416 -11.93 2.14 -20.36
C VAL A 416 -11.17 1.28 -21.38
N ALA A 417 -10.29 1.86 -22.19
CA ALA A 417 -9.47 1.10 -23.13
C ALA A 417 -8.51 0.12 -22.43
N ILE A 418 -7.94 0.49 -21.28
CA ILE A 418 -7.11 -0.40 -20.45
C ILE A 418 -7.95 -1.56 -19.91
N ILE A 419 -9.13 -1.28 -19.34
CA ILE A 419 -10.06 -2.30 -18.84
C ILE A 419 -10.43 -3.28 -19.96
N LYS A 420 -10.78 -2.76 -21.15
CA LYS A 420 -11.13 -3.57 -22.31
C LYS A 420 -9.96 -4.46 -22.74
N LYS A 421 -8.74 -3.93 -22.77
CA LYS A 421 -7.55 -4.72 -23.09
C LYS A 421 -7.31 -5.85 -22.07
N ALA A 422 -7.47 -5.56 -20.78
CA ALA A 422 -7.37 -6.54 -19.70
C ALA A 422 -8.51 -7.56 -19.70
N TYR A 423 -9.65 -7.25 -20.35
CA TYR A 423 -10.78 -8.16 -20.51
C TYR A 423 -10.62 -9.13 -21.69
N GLU A 424 -10.01 -8.68 -22.78
CA GLU A 424 -9.93 -9.43 -24.05
C GLU A 424 -8.67 -10.33 -24.17
N TYR A 425 -7.70 -10.20 -23.26
CA TYR A 425 -6.37 -10.85 -23.34
C TYR A 425 -6.36 -12.39 -23.38
#